data_AF-A0A519XSL7-F1
#
_entry.id   AF-A0A519XSL7-F1
#
_cell.length_a   1.000
_cell.length_b   1.000
_cell.length_c   1.000
_cell.angle_alpha   90.00
_cell.angle_beta   90.00
_cell.angle_gamma   90.00
#
_symmetry.space_group_name_H-M   'P 1'
#
loop_
_entity.id
_entity.type
_entity.pdbx_description
1 polymer ?
#
loop_
_entity_poly.entity_id
_entity_poly.type
_entity_poly.pdbx_seq_one_letter_code
_entity_poly.pdbx_strand_id
1 'polypeptide(L)'
;MCSFFDSTLTSNSAIYDLGPSGAAMSELPLSAGAVMRRNNVRITGQDKPVLLLCNGFGYNQRMWDYLTPLLATQYQVIRFDHVGSGESDRQAYDATKYNHLQGYAHDVMEICQALGLHEAVLL
;
A
#
# COMPACT_ATOMS: atom_id res chain seq x y z
N MET A 1 -16.92 23.57 -33.47
CA MET A 1 -15.99 24.71 -33.36
C MET A 1 -15.71 24.88 -31.88
N CYS A 2 -14.51 24.70 -31.32
CA CYS A 2 -13.15 24.85 -31.86
C CYS A 2 -12.24 23.69 -31.46
N SER A 3 -11.41 23.26 -32.40
CA SER A 3 -10.17 22.50 -32.24
C SER A 3 -9.04 23.43 -31.79
N PHE A 4 -8.07 22.95 -31.01
CA PHE A 4 -6.63 23.15 -31.22
C PHE A 4 -5.83 22.22 -30.30
N PHE A 5 -5.20 21.22 -30.91
CA PHE A 5 -4.01 20.54 -30.42
C PHE A 5 -2.83 21.50 -30.59
N ASP A 6 -1.96 21.62 -29.59
CA ASP A 6 -0.55 21.91 -29.85
C ASP A 6 0.33 21.10 -28.90
N SER A 7 1.51 20.81 -29.42
CA SER A 7 2.44 19.76 -29.11
C SER A 7 3.76 20.36 -28.66
N THR A 8 4.55 19.54 -27.96
CA THR A 8 6.00 19.66 -27.70
C THR A 8 6.48 20.42 -26.45
N LEU A 9 7.62 19.90 -25.96
CA LEU A 9 8.48 20.26 -24.82
C LEU A 9 8.24 19.41 -23.56
N THR A 10 9.17 18.57 -23.08
CA THR A 10 10.50 18.15 -23.55
C THR A 10 10.90 16.95 -22.70
N SER A 11 11.65 16.03 -23.30
CA SER A 11 12.38 14.95 -22.63
C SER A 11 13.05 15.41 -21.33
N ASN A 12 12.80 14.72 -20.22
CA ASN A 12 13.67 14.84 -19.04
C ASN A 12 14.62 13.64 -19.02
N SER A 13 15.58 13.68 -19.93
CA SER A 13 16.75 12.80 -19.99
C SER A 13 17.97 13.61 -19.53
N ALA A 14 18.21 13.58 -18.21
CA ALA A 14 19.44 13.88 -17.46
C ALA A 14 18.96 14.11 -16.01
N ILE A 15 19.25 13.23 -15.06
CA ILE A 15 20.48 13.24 -14.27
C ILE A 15 20.73 11.80 -13.79
N TYR A 16 21.63 11.07 -14.46
CA TYR A 16 22.34 9.93 -13.89
C TYR A 16 23.80 10.12 -14.26
N ASP A 17 24.47 11.01 -13.54
CA ASP A 17 25.92 11.14 -13.60
C ASP A 17 26.51 10.04 -12.70
N LEU A 18 27.25 9.12 -13.31
CA LEU A 18 27.89 7.99 -12.65
C LEU A 18 29.23 8.44 -12.05
N GLY A 19 29.28 8.55 -10.72
CA GLY A 19 30.52 8.55 -9.94
C GLY A 19 30.73 7.21 -9.23
N PRO A 20 31.97 6.66 -9.15
CA PRO A 20 32.20 5.33 -8.62
C PRO A 20 32.49 5.38 -7.12
N SER A 21 31.71 4.67 -6.31
CA SER A 21 32.20 3.93 -5.13
C SER A 21 31.04 3.18 -4.49
N GLY A 22 31.29 1.93 -4.11
CA GLY A 22 30.27 1.01 -3.62
C GLY A 22 29.47 1.54 -2.43
N ALA A 23 28.18 1.71 -2.65
CA ALA A 23 27.16 1.65 -1.62
C ALA A 23 26.07 0.70 -2.15
N ALA A 24 25.65 -0.23 -1.30
CA ALA A 24 24.73 -1.31 -1.62
C ALA A 24 23.45 -0.82 -2.32
N MET A 25 22.87 -1.67 -3.17
CA MET A 25 21.52 -1.54 -3.71
C MET A 25 20.53 -1.27 -2.57
N SER A 26 20.25 -0.01 -2.24
CA SER A 26 19.12 0.34 -1.38
C SER A 26 17.86 0.16 -2.20
N GLU A 27 17.01 -0.76 -1.78
CA GLU A 27 15.76 -1.18 -2.41
C GLU A 27 14.96 0.00 -2.94
N LEU A 28 14.66 -0.01 -4.24
CA LEU A 28 13.65 0.90 -4.78
C LEU A 28 12.31 0.57 -4.10
N PRO A 29 11.57 1.58 -3.61
CA PRO A 29 10.28 1.33 -2.97
C PRO A 29 9.38 0.55 -3.93
N LEU A 30 8.73 -0.50 -3.40
CA LEU A 30 7.81 -1.32 -4.16
C LEU A 30 6.76 -0.43 -4.85
N SER A 31 6.44 -0.72 -6.11
CA SER A 31 5.33 -0.05 -6.78
C SER A 31 4.03 -0.21 -5.97
N ALA A 32 3.13 0.77 -6.03
CA ALA A 32 1.84 0.72 -5.32
C ALA A 32 1.08 -0.61 -5.57
N GLY A 33 1.06 -1.08 -6.82
CA GLY A 33 0.44 -2.35 -7.18
C GLY A 33 1.12 -3.58 -6.55
N ALA A 34 2.43 -3.54 -6.32
CA ALA A 34 3.14 -4.62 -5.63
C ALA A 34 2.79 -4.66 -4.14
N VAL A 35 2.71 -3.50 -3.47
CA VAL A 35 2.28 -3.41 -2.06
C VAL A 35 0.85 -3.92 -1.91
N MET A 36 -0.08 -3.48 -2.78
CA MET A 36 -1.47 -3.92 -2.73
C MET A 36 -1.61 -5.43 -2.90
N ARG A 37 -0.85 -6.04 -3.81
CA ARG A 37 -0.84 -7.50 -3.98
C ARG A 37 -0.24 -8.22 -2.78
N ARG A 38 0.92 -7.75 -2.30
CA ARG A 38 1.64 -8.35 -1.17
C ARG A 38 0.76 -8.47 0.07
N ASN A 39 0.02 -7.41 0.41
CA ASN A 39 -0.85 -7.37 1.59
C ASN A 39 -2.32 -7.68 1.26
N ASN A 40 -2.63 -8.20 0.08
CA ASN A 40 -4.01 -8.49 -0.33
C ASN A 40 -5.00 -7.34 -0.04
N VAL A 41 -4.63 -6.10 -0.37
CA VAL A 41 -5.42 -4.92 -0.03
C VAL A 41 -6.78 -4.96 -0.74
N ARG A 42 -7.84 -4.63 -0.02
CA ARG A 42 -9.22 -4.50 -0.51
C ARG A 42 -9.80 -3.17 -0.04
N ILE A 43 -10.52 -2.50 -0.93
CA ILE A 43 -11.13 -1.20 -0.67
C ILE A 43 -12.64 -1.33 -0.90
N THR A 44 -13.45 -0.76 -0.02
CA THR A 44 -14.91 -0.74 -0.14
C THR A 44 -15.43 0.66 0.17
N GLY A 45 -16.25 1.20 -0.74
CA GLY A 45 -16.64 2.61 -0.70
C GLY A 45 -15.61 3.51 -1.39
N GLN A 46 -15.99 4.77 -1.57
CA GLN A 46 -15.19 5.83 -2.20
C GLN A 46 -15.62 7.19 -1.64
N ASP A 47 -14.76 8.20 -1.72
CA ASP A 47 -15.05 9.61 -1.42
C ASP A 47 -15.60 9.85 0.00
N LYS A 48 -15.06 9.10 0.98
CA LYS A 48 -15.42 9.14 2.41
C LYS A 48 -14.16 9.14 3.28
N PRO A 49 -14.24 9.54 4.56
CA PRO A 49 -13.14 9.39 5.49
C PRO A 49 -12.61 7.96 5.52
N VAL A 50 -11.29 7.81 5.57
CA VAL A 50 -10.64 6.50 5.45
C VAL A 50 -10.61 5.79 6.80
N LEU A 51 -11.06 4.54 6.79
CA LEU A 51 -10.94 3.62 7.92
C LEU A 51 -10.12 2.41 7.48
N LEU A 52 -8.90 2.27 8.01
CA LEU A 52 -8.00 1.16 7.76
C LEU A 52 -8.17 0.12 8.87
N LEU A 53 -8.61 -1.09 8.51
CA LEU A 53 -8.84 -2.18 9.47
C LEU A 53 -7.59 -3.06 9.57
N CYS A 54 -6.95 -3.05 10.72
CA CYS A 54 -5.76 -3.84 11.03
C CYS A 54 -6.16 -5.13 11.78
N ASN A 55 -5.84 -6.28 11.20
CA ASN A 55 -6.17 -7.56 11.84
C ASN A 55 -5.20 -7.87 12.98
N GLY A 56 -5.71 -8.56 14.01
CA GLY A 56 -4.88 -9.19 15.04
C GLY A 56 -4.06 -10.38 14.50
N PHE A 57 -3.04 -10.78 15.26
CA PHE A 57 -2.19 -11.92 14.93
C PHE A 57 -2.99 -13.21 14.71
N GLY A 58 -2.62 -13.98 13.68
CA GLY A 58 -3.30 -15.24 13.34
C GLY A 58 -4.63 -15.10 12.60
N TYR A 59 -5.14 -13.87 12.43
CA TYR A 59 -6.34 -13.58 11.64
C TYR A 59 -6.01 -12.96 10.28
N ASN A 60 -7.04 -12.81 9.47
CA ASN A 60 -6.99 -12.17 8.16
C ASN A 60 -8.22 -11.26 7.98
N GLN A 61 -8.24 -10.49 6.89
CA GLN A 61 -9.23 -9.44 6.66
C GLN A 61 -10.69 -9.89 6.64
N ARG A 62 -10.95 -11.19 6.46
CA ARG A 62 -12.31 -11.76 6.45
C ARG A 62 -13.01 -11.64 7.80
N MET A 63 -12.27 -11.45 8.89
CA MET A 63 -12.87 -11.20 10.21
C MET A 63 -13.80 -9.97 10.21
N TRP A 64 -13.59 -9.04 9.27
CA TRP A 64 -14.38 -7.83 9.11
C TRP A 64 -15.55 -7.95 8.12
N ASP A 65 -15.78 -9.10 7.49
CA ASP A 65 -16.76 -9.23 6.39
C ASP A 65 -18.18 -8.78 6.80
N TYR A 66 -18.59 -9.05 8.04
CA TYR A 66 -19.90 -8.63 8.54
C TYR A 66 -19.97 -7.15 8.90
N LEU A 67 -18.87 -6.54 9.34
CA LEU A 67 -18.82 -5.12 9.71
C LEU A 67 -18.57 -4.22 8.49
N THR A 68 -17.87 -4.73 7.47
CA THR A 68 -17.45 -3.94 6.30
C THR A 68 -18.62 -3.25 5.61
N PRO A 69 -19.76 -3.92 5.29
CA PRO A 69 -20.90 -3.25 4.66
C PRO A 69 -21.49 -2.13 5.52
N LEU A 70 -21.52 -2.31 6.84
CA LEU A 70 -22.06 -1.33 7.77
C LEU A 70 -21.14 -0.10 7.88
N LEU A 71 -19.85 -0.32 8.05
CA LEU A 71 -18.84 0.73 8.11
C LEU A 71 -18.73 1.49 6.78
N ALA A 72 -18.86 0.80 5.65
CA ALA A 72 -18.81 1.41 4.32
C ALA A 72 -19.97 2.40 4.04
N THR A 73 -21.01 2.42 4.88
CA THR A 73 -22.04 3.45 4.80
C THR A 73 -21.49 4.84 5.16
N GLN A 74 -20.47 4.93 6.03
CA GLN A 74 -19.88 6.17 6.52
C GLN A 74 -18.40 6.38 6.16
N TYR A 75 -17.66 5.29 5.88
CA TYR A 75 -16.22 5.33 5.63
C TYR A 75 -15.85 4.71 4.29
N GLN A 76 -14.68 5.10 3.76
CA GLN A 76 -13.97 4.28 2.78
C GLN A 76 -13.16 3.25 3.57
N VAL A 77 -13.64 2.01 3.55
CA VAL A 77 -13.09 0.93 4.36
C VAL A 77 -11.97 0.26 3.57
N ILE A 78 -10.77 0.25 4.14
CA ILE A 78 -9.60 -0.42 3.59
C ILE A 78 -9.26 -1.58 4.52
N ARG A 79 -9.10 -2.76 3.95
CA ARG A 79 -8.71 -3.98 4.67
C ARG A 79 -7.53 -4.62 3.95
N PHE A 80 -6.71 -5.34 4.70
CA PHE A 80 -5.52 -5.99 4.17
C PHE A 80 -5.19 -7.21 5.02
N ASP A 81 -4.37 -8.12 4.49
CA ASP A 81 -3.77 -9.22 5.22
C ASP A 81 -2.32 -8.87 5.58
N HIS A 82 -1.92 -9.22 6.81
CA HIS A 82 -0.50 -9.22 7.17
C HIS A 82 0.22 -10.29 6.34
N VAL A 83 1.45 -10.01 5.92
CA VAL A 83 2.23 -10.99 5.16
C VAL A 83 2.43 -12.24 6.01
N GLY A 84 2.10 -13.40 5.42
CA GLY A 84 2.08 -14.68 6.13
C GLY A 84 0.70 -15.10 6.64
N SER A 85 -0.32 -14.24 6.55
CA SER A 85 -1.72 -14.60 6.84
C SER A 85 -2.64 -14.40 5.63
N GLY A 86 -3.82 -15.04 5.67
CA GLY A 86 -4.85 -14.88 4.65
C GLY A 86 -4.37 -15.23 3.23
N GLU A 87 -4.65 -14.32 2.30
CA GLU A 87 -4.25 -14.39 0.88
C GLU A 87 -3.13 -13.38 0.57
N SER A 88 -2.37 -12.94 1.57
CA SER A 88 -1.12 -12.20 1.35
C SER A 88 -0.12 -13.03 0.54
N ASP A 89 0.84 -12.34 -0.09
CA ASP A 89 1.94 -13.01 -0.78
C ASP A 89 2.88 -13.68 0.23
N ARG A 90 2.76 -15.00 0.36
CA ARG A 90 3.57 -15.78 1.30
C ARG A 90 5.06 -15.81 0.96
N GLN A 91 5.42 -15.58 -0.31
CA GLN A 91 6.83 -15.54 -0.71
C GLN A 91 7.52 -14.27 -0.23
N ALA A 92 6.75 -13.23 0.10
CA ALA A 92 7.26 -11.98 0.66
C ALA A 92 7.52 -12.05 2.18
N TYR A 93 7.27 -13.20 2.83
CA TYR A 93 7.49 -13.34 4.27
C TYR A 93 8.99 -13.40 4.58
N ASP A 94 9.48 -12.41 5.32
CA ASP A 94 10.82 -12.36 5.87
C ASP A 94 10.77 -12.50 7.40
N ALA A 95 11.31 -13.61 7.92
CA ALA A 95 11.34 -13.90 9.34
C ALA A 95 12.10 -12.84 10.16
N THR A 96 13.12 -12.21 9.60
CA THR A 96 13.89 -11.14 10.26
C THR A 96 13.03 -9.88 10.41
N LYS A 97 12.33 -9.48 9.33
CA LYS A 97 11.42 -8.34 9.32
C LYS A 97 10.27 -8.53 10.31
N TYR A 98 9.63 -9.71 10.26
CA TYR A 98 8.43 -9.99 11.04
C TYR A 98 8.71 -10.52 12.46
N ASN A 99 9.97 -10.60 12.89
CA ASN A 99 10.34 -10.86 14.29
C ASN A 99 10.12 -9.64 15.21
N HIS A 100 9.78 -8.47 14.64
CA HIS A 100 9.52 -7.24 15.37
C HIS A 100 8.23 -6.57 14.89
N LEU A 101 7.49 -5.92 15.79
CA LEU A 101 6.23 -5.22 15.45
C LEU A 101 6.44 -4.12 14.40
N GLN A 102 7.64 -3.54 14.35
CA GLN A 102 8.03 -2.53 13.38
C GLN A 102 7.91 -3.02 11.93
N GLY A 103 8.16 -4.31 11.65
CA GLY A 103 7.98 -4.87 10.32
C GLY A 103 6.54 -4.81 9.84
N TYR A 104 5.58 -5.09 10.73
CA TYR A 104 4.15 -4.99 10.45
C TYR A 104 3.69 -3.53 10.35
N ALA A 105 4.18 -2.65 11.22
CA ALA A 105 3.89 -1.22 11.13
C ALA A 105 4.41 -0.60 9.82
N HIS A 106 5.56 -1.06 9.33
CA HIS A 106 6.11 -0.63 8.06
C HIS A 106 5.20 -1.02 6.89
N ASP A 107 4.65 -2.24 6.88
CA ASP A 107 3.67 -2.65 5.86
C ASP A 107 2.44 -1.74 5.84
N VAL A 108 1.92 -1.36 7.01
CA VAL A 108 0.80 -0.42 7.11
C VAL A 108 1.16 0.94 6.51
N MET A 109 2.36 1.45 6.79
CA MET A 109 2.84 2.71 6.22
C MET A 109 3.01 2.63 4.70
N GLU A 110 3.55 1.53 4.18
CA GLU A 110 3.67 1.29 2.73
C GLU A 110 2.30 1.23 2.06
N ILE A 111 1.29 0.62 2.69
CA ILE A 111 -0.10 0.61 2.18
C ILE A 111 -0.65 2.04 2.12
N CYS A 112 -0.46 2.85 3.17
CA CYS A 112 -0.89 4.25 3.17
C CYS A 112 -0.21 5.06 2.06
N GLN A 113 1.10 4.90 1.88
CA GLN A 113 1.85 5.57 0.81
C GLN A 113 1.40 5.11 -0.58
N ALA A 114 1.22 3.80 -0.78
CA ALA A 114 0.77 3.21 -2.05
C ALA A 114 -0.61 3.73 -2.48
N LEU A 115 -1.47 4.03 -1.52
CA LEU A 115 -2.82 4.54 -1.74
C LEU A 115 -2.91 6.08 -1.68
N GLY A 116 -1.80 6.79 -1.43
CA GLY A 116 -1.77 8.25 -1.31
C GLY A 116 -2.58 8.78 -0.11
N LEU A 117 -2.66 8.00 0.97
CA LEU A 117 -3.43 8.37 2.16
C LEU A 117 -2.66 9.37 3.01
N HIS A 118 -3.27 10.53 3.25
CA HIS A 118 -2.73 11.56 4.15
C HIS A 118 -3.42 11.57 5.52
N GLU A 119 -4.69 11.15 5.56
CA GLU A 119 -5.48 11.06 6.79
C GLU A 119 -6.25 9.73 6.78
N ALA A 120 -6.12 8.96 7.86
CA ALA A 120 -6.83 7.71 8.06
C ALA A 120 -7.01 7.43 9.55
N VAL A 121 -8.14 6.82 9.90
CA VAL A 121 -8.33 6.19 11.21
C VAL A 121 -7.90 4.73 11.09
N LEU A 122 -7.00 4.29 11.97
CA LEU A 122 -6.61 2.89 12.10
C LEU A 122 -7.46 2.24 13.19
N LEU A 123 -8.14 1.13 12.87
CA LEU A 123 -8.94 0.33 13.79
C LEU A 123 -8.38 -1.09 13.93
#